data_AF-A0A935Y827-F1
#
_entry.id   AF-A0A935Y827-F1
#
_cell.length_a   1.000
_cell.length_b   1.000
_cell.length_c   1.000
_cell.angle_alpha   90.00
_cell.angle_beta   90.00
_cell.angle_gamma   90.00
#
_symmetry.space_group_name_H-M   'P 1'
#
loop_
_entity.id
_entity.type
_entity.pdbx_description
1 polymer ?
#
loop_
_entity_poly.entity_id
_entity_poly.type
_entity_poly.pdbx_seq_one_letter_code
_entity_poly.pdbx_strand_id
1 'polypeptide(L)'
;METKQFDAAMQDVAKVYGSPADLLADDDLTRPQKLKLLQQWDYDLGLLLVAAEENMAGPDSGKTSERLRTVREAIKLLGVAADPAETASSPNKMGTANIPEADTMEPKRKVRIDTLREF
;
A
#
# COMPACT_ATOMS: atom_id res chain seq x y z
N MET A 1 -5.64 -1.62 32.99
CA MET A 1 -4.56 -1.08 32.13
C MET A 1 -5.26 -0.32 31.03
N GLU A 2 -4.90 0.95 30.90
CA GLU A 2 -5.70 2.05 30.36
C GLU A 2 -6.37 1.74 29.01
N THR A 3 -7.70 1.77 28.98
CA THR A 3 -8.51 1.60 27.77
C THR A 3 -8.95 2.93 27.18
N LYS A 4 -8.99 4.01 27.97
CA LYS A 4 -9.51 5.32 27.55
C LYS A 4 -8.62 6.03 26.52
N GLN A 5 -7.31 6.01 26.70
CA GLN A 5 -6.38 6.66 25.77
C GLN A 5 -6.38 5.98 24.41
N PHE A 6 -6.38 4.64 24.41
CA PHE A 6 -6.50 3.85 23.18
C PHE A 6 -7.84 4.05 22.47
N ASP A 7 -8.96 4.04 23.21
CA ASP A 7 -10.30 4.23 22.64
C ASP A 7 -10.49 5.64 22.05
N ALA A 8 -10.04 6.67 22.77
CA ALA A 8 -10.05 8.05 22.28
C ALA A 8 -9.17 8.21 21.04
N ALA A 9 -7.99 7.60 21.03
CA ALA A 9 -7.08 7.65 19.89
C ALA A 9 -7.62 6.86 18.68
N MET A 10 -8.38 5.79 18.88
CA MET A 10 -9.06 5.08 17.78
C MET A 10 -10.11 5.92 17.07
N GLN A 11 -10.68 6.94 17.73
CA GLN A 11 -11.63 7.86 17.08
C GLN A 11 -10.92 8.86 16.16
N ASP A 12 -9.79 9.41 16.61
CA ASP A 12 -9.01 10.37 15.82
C ASP A 12 -7.55 10.37 16.30
N VAL A 13 -6.73 9.53 15.66
CA VAL A 13 -5.33 9.33 16.07
C VAL A 13 -4.54 10.64 15.89
N ALA A 14 -4.84 11.41 14.84
CA ALA A 14 -4.15 12.66 14.52
C ALA A 14 -4.45 13.78 15.51
N LYS A 15 -5.62 13.73 16.14
CA LYS A 15 -6.04 14.67 17.17
C LYS A 15 -5.41 14.36 18.53
N VAL A 16 -5.24 13.08 18.85
CA VAL A 16 -4.63 12.65 20.12
C VAL A 16 -3.11 12.76 20.05
N TYR A 17 -2.50 12.35 18.93
CA TYR A 17 -1.06 12.36 18.73
C TYR A 17 -0.67 13.38 17.67
N GLY A 18 0.24 14.29 18.02
CA GLY A 18 0.74 15.31 17.09
C GLY A 18 1.67 14.74 16.00
N SER A 19 2.29 13.58 16.26
CA SER A 19 3.20 12.90 15.34
C SER A 19 3.23 11.39 15.61
N PRO A 20 3.60 10.55 14.63
CA PRO A 20 3.77 9.11 14.87
C PRO A 20 4.90 8.81 15.85
N ALA A 21 5.90 9.69 15.98
CA ALA A 21 6.98 9.52 16.96
C ALA A 21 6.46 9.65 18.40
N ASP A 22 5.52 10.56 18.65
CA ASP A 22 4.87 10.76 19.95
C ASP A 22 4.10 9.50 20.38
N LEU A 23 3.32 8.92 19.45
CA LEU A 23 2.61 7.65 19.64
C LEU A 23 3.57 6.49 19.94
N LEU A 24 4.72 6.43 19.27
CA LEU A 24 5.72 5.40 19.54
C LEU A 24 6.39 5.54 20.90
N ALA A 25 6.59 6.78 21.37
CA ALA A 25 7.16 7.10 22.68
C ALA A 25 6.18 6.90 23.85
N ASP A 26 4.90 6.70 23.58
CA ASP A 26 3.88 6.51 24.61
C ASP A 26 4.02 5.13 25.29
N ASP A 27 4.48 5.09 26.54
CA ASP A 27 4.68 3.85 27.31
C ASP A 27 3.37 3.22 27.83
N ASP A 28 2.25 3.96 27.77
CA ASP A 28 0.94 3.44 28.20
C ASP A 28 0.33 2.50 27.13
N LEU A 29 0.76 2.68 25.87
CA LEU A 29 0.35 1.82 24.76
C LEU A 29 1.25 0.58 24.61
N THR A 30 0.61 -0.58 24.54
CA THR A 30 1.31 -1.80 24.12
C THR A 30 1.64 -1.75 22.63
N ARG A 31 2.69 -2.47 22.24
CA ARG A 31 3.09 -2.64 20.83
C ARG A 31 1.93 -2.95 19.86
N PRO A 32 1.05 -3.95 20.10
CA PRO A 32 -0.07 -4.22 19.20
C PRO A 32 -1.09 -3.07 19.16
N GLN A 33 -1.28 -2.33 20.27
CA GLN A 33 -2.13 -1.14 20.28
C GLN A 33 -1.51 0.00 19.46
N LYS A 34 -0.20 0.23 19.58
CA LYS A 34 0.54 1.20 18.76
C LYS A 34 0.41 0.89 17.28
N LEU A 35 0.60 -0.38 16.90
CA LEU A 35 0.46 -0.83 15.52
C LEU A 35 -0.96 -0.58 14.98
N LYS A 36 -1.98 -0.91 15.78
CA LYS A 36 -3.38 -0.71 15.40
C LYS A 36 -3.73 0.77 15.21
N LEU A 37 -3.26 1.64 16.09
CA LEU A 37 -3.44 3.09 15.95
C LEU A 37 -2.71 3.64 14.72
N LEU A 38 -1.47 3.22 14.46
CA LEU A 38 -0.73 3.64 13.28
C LEU A 38 -1.41 3.18 11.97
N GLN A 39 -1.98 1.97 11.93
CA GLN A 39 -2.74 1.48 10.78
C GLN A 39 -4.03 2.28 10.56
N GLN A 40 -4.75 2.60 11.63
CA GLN A 40 -5.93 3.47 11.55
C GLN A 40 -5.54 4.84 10.98
N TRP A 41 -4.43 5.40 11.46
CA TRP A 41 -3.93 6.69 11.00
C TRP A 41 -3.52 6.69 9.52
N ASP A 42 -2.88 5.62 9.04
CA ASP A 42 -2.56 5.42 7.61
C ASP A 42 -3.84 5.47 6.75
N TYR A 43 -4.89 4.78 7.19
CA TYR A 43 -6.18 4.75 6.50
C TYR A 43 -6.85 6.13 6.46
N ASP A 44 -6.94 6.84 7.60
CA ASP A 44 -7.52 8.19 7.67
C ASP A 44 -6.78 9.18 6.77
N LEU A 45 -5.44 9.16 6.78
CA LEU A 45 -4.63 10.02 5.90
C LEU A 45 -4.80 9.66 4.42
N GLY A 46 -4.96 8.39 4.09
CA GLY A 46 -5.29 7.94 2.74
C GLY A 46 -6.63 8.47 2.26
N LEU A 47 -7.67 8.40 3.11
CA LEU A 47 -8.98 8.98 2.80
C LEU A 47 -8.91 10.49 2.60
N LEU A 48 -8.13 11.20 3.42
CA LEU A 48 -7.92 12.64 3.25
C LEU A 48 -7.23 12.98 1.91
N LEU A 49 -6.27 12.18 1.47
CA LEU A 49 -5.62 12.37 0.17
C LEU A 49 -6.57 12.08 -1.00
N VAL A 50 -7.37 11.01 -0.92
CA VAL A 50 -8.38 10.70 -1.94
C VAL A 50 -9.42 11.82 -2.01
N ALA A 51 -9.94 12.26 -0.86
CA ALA A 51 -10.88 13.37 -0.79
C ALA A 51 -10.28 14.68 -1.34
N ALA A 52 -9.00 14.94 -1.07
CA ALA A 52 -8.30 16.09 -1.63
C ALA A 52 -8.10 15.99 -3.14
N GLU A 53 -7.85 14.80 -3.68
CA GLU A 53 -7.70 14.56 -5.11
C GLU A 53 -9.03 14.75 -5.85
N GLU A 54 -10.14 14.28 -5.28
CA GLU A 54 -11.49 14.44 -5.84
C GLU A 54 -12.02 15.89 -5.78
N ASN A 55 -11.52 16.71 -4.84
CA ASN A 55 -12.00 18.09 -4.65
C ASN A 55 -11.07 19.19 -5.21
N MET A 56 -10.13 18.85 -6.12
CA MET A 56 -9.09 19.78 -6.62
C MET A 56 -8.18 20.32 -5.51
N ALA A 57 -7.37 19.41 -4.94
CA ALA A 57 -6.23 19.57 -4.04
C ALA A 57 -5.99 20.98 -3.46
N GLY A 58 -6.50 21.18 -2.25
CA GLY A 58 -6.14 22.33 -1.41
C GLY A 58 -4.68 22.29 -0.93
N PRO A 59 -4.18 23.39 -0.32
CA PRO A 59 -2.78 23.57 0.07
C PRO A 59 -2.23 22.58 1.12
N ASP A 60 -3.10 21.79 1.77
CA ASP A 60 -2.71 20.89 2.86
C ASP A 60 -2.38 19.46 2.41
N SER A 61 -2.59 19.09 1.15
CA SER A 61 -2.29 17.74 0.62
C SER A 61 -0.81 17.33 0.76
N GLY A 62 0.11 18.31 0.70
CA GLY A 62 1.54 18.07 0.90
C GLY A 62 1.87 17.63 2.34
N LYS A 63 1.26 18.29 3.34
CA LYS A 63 1.46 17.95 4.75
C LYS A 63 0.86 16.58 5.08
N THR A 64 -0.31 16.27 4.52
CA THR A 64 -0.96 14.96 4.67
C THR A 64 -0.10 13.85 4.08
N SER A 65 0.48 14.08 2.89
CA SER A 65 1.37 13.13 2.22
C SER A 65 2.66 12.87 3.02
N GLU A 66 3.27 13.92 3.56
CA GLU A 66 4.46 13.80 4.42
C GLU A 66 4.13 13.01 5.70
N ARG A 67 3.02 13.37 6.36
CA ARG A 67 2.55 12.66 7.55
C ARG A 67 2.28 11.18 7.27
N LEU A 68 1.64 10.85 6.15
CA LEU A 68 1.40 9.46 5.73
C LEU A 68 2.71 8.68 5.59
N ARG A 69 3.76 9.28 5.00
CA ARG A 69 5.08 8.65 4.91
C ARG A 69 5.64 8.34 6.30
N THR A 70 5.63 9.32 7.21
CA THR A 70 6.15 9.12 8.56
C THR A 70 5.39 8.05 9.36
N VAL A 71 4.07 7.95 9.18
CA VAL A 71 3.25 6.89 9.79
C VAL A 71 3.66 5.51 9.26
N ARG A 72 3.84 5.37 7.93
CA ARG A 72 4.26 4.10 7.31
C ARG A 72 5.68 3.69 7.72
N GLU A 73 6.57 4.66 7.91
CA GLU A 73 7.90 4.40 8.48
C GLU A 73 7.81 3.91 9.93
N ALA A 74 6.97 4.53 10.76
CA ALA A 74 6.73 4.06 12.13
C ALA A 74 6.17 2.63 12.18
N ILE A 75 5.23 2.28 11.29
CA ILE A 75 4.72 0.91 11.16
C ILE A 75 5.84 -0.06 10.79
N LYS A 76 6.71 0.31 9.83
CA LYS A 76 7.86 -0.53 9.43
C LYS A 76 8.86 -0.71 10.57
N LEU A 77 9.21 0.35 11.29
CA LEU A 77 10.11 0.28 12.44
C LEU A 77 9.55 -0.65 13.51
N LEU A 78 8.25 -0.55 13.78
CA LEU A 78 7.57 -1.46 14.68
C LEU A 78 7.55 -2.89 14.10
N GLY A 79 7.29 -3.10 12.81
CA GLY A 79 7.35 -4.43 12.19
C GLY A 79 8.74 -5.07 12.32
N VAL A 80 9.79 -4.38 11.88
CA VAL A 80 11.17 -4.88 11.87
C VAL A 80 11.69 -5.22 13.26
N ALA A 81 11.32 -4.46 14.30
CA ALA A 81 11.75 -4.77 15.65
C ALA A 81 11.10 -6.05 16.25
N ALA A 82 10.12 -6.67 15.58
CA ALA A 82 9.58 -7.98 15.96
C ALA A 82 10.34 -9.13 15.27
N ASP A 83 10.99 -8.87 14.13
CA ASP A 83 11.52 -9.89 13.24
C ASP A 83 13.01 -9.65 12.92
N PRO A 84 13.94 -10.18 13.73
CA PRO A 84 15.35 -10.23 13.32
C PRO A 84 15.63 -11.26 12.20
N ALA A 85 14.61 -11.86 11.57
CA ALA A 85 14.78 -13.01 10.66
C ALA A 85 14.16 -12.88 9.25
N GLU A 86 13.41 -11.83 8.89
CA GLU A 86 12.68 -11.78 7.61
C GLU A 86 13.01 -10.57 6.71
N THR A 87 14.27 -10.14 6.66
CA THR A 87 14.74 -9.21 5.63
C THR A 87 15.02 -9.95 4.31
N ALA A 88 13.99 -10.34 3.58
CA ALA A 88 14.13 -10.75 2.17
C ALA A 88 12.84 -10.54 1.37
N SER A 89 12.23 -9.35 1.46
CA SER A 89 11.30 -8.91 0.41
C SER A 89 11.65 -7.49 -0.02
N SER A 90 12.70 -7.41 -0.84
CA SER A 90 12.97 -6.24 -1.67
C SER A 90 12.15 -6.38 -2.96
N PRO A 91 11.29 -5.40 -3.32
CA PRO A 91 10.54 -5.43 -4.55
C PRO A 91 11.45 -4.96 -5.69
N ASN A 92 12.30 -5.86 -6.20
CA ASN A 92 13.06 -5.57 -7.41
C ASN A 92 12.16 -5.73 -8.63
N LYS A 93 11.71 -4.56 -9.11
CA LYS A 93 11.94 -4.08 -10.47
C LYS A 93 11.18 -4.81 -11.59
N MET A 94 10.30 -4.04 -12.21
CA MET A 94 9.68 -4.25 -13.51
C MET A 94 10.62 -4.84 -14.57
N GLY A 95 10.03 -5.69 -15.42
CA GLY A 95 10.31 -5.69 -16.85
C GLY A 95 11.38 -6.67 -17.33
N THR A 96 10.94 -7.87 -17.70
CA THR A 96 11.24 -8.52 -18.99
C THR A 96 10.26 -9.67 -19.16
N ALA A 97 9.22 -9.46 -19.96
CA ALA A 97 8.42 -10.56 -20.47
C ALA A 97 9.34 -11.44 -21.32
N ASN A 98 9.63 -12.64 -20.82
CA ASN A 98 10.30 -13.70 -21.56
C ASN A 98 9.38 -14.06 -22.73
N ILE A 99 9.79 -13.76 -23.97
CA ILE A 99 9.14 -14.26 -25.18
C ILE A 99 9.53 -15.74 -25.28
N PRO A 100 8.61 -16.72 -25.12
CA PRO A 100 8.94 -18.07 -25.52
C PRO A 100 8.98 -18.14 -27.04
N GLU A 101 10.17 -18.46 -27.49
CA GLU A 101 10.59 -19.06 -28.75
C GLU A 101 9.47 -19.81 -29.49
N ALA A 102 9.36 -19.51 -30.78
CA ALA A 102 8.49 -20.18 -31.72
C ALA A 102 8.90 -21.65 -31.90
N ASP A 103 8.03 -22.58 -31.52
CA ASP A 103 8.05 -23.94 -32.06
C ASP A 103 6.64 -24.54 -32.07
N THR A 104 6.21 -24.87 -33.29
CA THR A 104 5.34 -26.01 -33.63
C THR A 104 3.93 -26.09 -33.03
N MET A 105 2.90 -25.74 -33.82
CA MET A 105 2.00 -26.75 -34.40
C MET A 105 0.96 -26.17 -35.38
N GLU A 106 0.98 -26.74 -36.60
CA GLU A 106 -0.06 -26.64 -37.63
C GLU A 106 -1.51 -26.72 -37.12
N PRO A 107 -2.42 -25.93 -37.69
CA PRO A 107 -3.80 -26.35 -37.87
C PRO A 107 -4.06 -26.76 -39.33
N LYS A 108 -4.06 -28.06 -39.60
CA LYS A 108 -4.66 -28.61 -40.83
C LYS A 108 -6.17 -28.36 -40.80
N ARG A 109 -6.69 -27.45 -41.62
CA ARG A 109 -8.07 -27.53 -42.10
C ARG A 109 -8.22 -26.98 -43.52
N LYS A 110 -8.45 -27.97 -44.39
CA LYS A 110 -8.70 -27.94 -45.82
C LYS A 110 -9.99 -27.18 -46.10
N VAL A 111 -9.90 -26.05 -46.79
CA VAL A 111 -11.05 -25.40 -47.44
C VAL A 111 -10.76 -25.38 -48.93
N ARG A 112 -11.45 -26.28 -49.66
CA ARG A 112 -11.54 -26.25 -51.11
C ARG A 112 -12.39 -25.04 -51.48
N ILE A 113 -11.85 -24.09 -52.22
CA ILE A 113 -12.63 -23.12 -52.97
C ILE A 113 -12.22 -23.27 -54.43
N ASP A 114 -13.09 -23.97 -55.13
CA ASP A 114 -13.20 -24.05 -56.58
C ASP A 114 -13.56 -22.67 -57.10
N THR A 115 -12.67 -22.00 -57.85
CA THR A 115 -13.00 -20.97 -58.85
C THR A 115 -11.76 -20.72 -59.69
N LEU A 116 -11.59 -21.48 -60.78
CA LEU A 116 -10.83 -21.00 -61.93
C LEU A 116 -11.58 -21.41 -63.19
N ARG A 117 -12.57 -20.59 -63.54
CA ARG A 117 -13.16 -20.54 -64.86
C ARG A 117 -13.00 -19.09 -65.31
N GLU A 118 -12.03 -18.85 -66.19
CA GLU A 118 -12.08 -17.94 -67.32
C GLU A 118 -10.72 -17.97 -68.04
N PHE A 119 -10.80 -18.14 -69.36
CA PHE A 119 -9.76 -18.36 -70.39
C PHE A 119 -9.30 -19.80 -70.63
#